data_AF-A0A6P6DI65-F1
#
_entry.id   AF-A0A6P6DI65-F1
#
_cell.length_a   1.000
_cell.length_b   1.000
_cell.length_c   1.000
_cell.angle_alpha   90.00
_cell.angle_beta   90.00
_cell.angle_gamma   90.00
#
_symmetry.space_group_name_H-M   'P 1'
#
loop_
_entity.id
_entity.type
_entity.pdbx_description
1 polymer ?
#
loop_
_entity_poly.entity_id
_entity_poly.type
_entity_poly.pdbx_seq_one_letter_code
_entity_poly.pdbx_strand_id
1 'polypeptide(L)'
;MVYRYCCKINKKLKSITMMRKKIIHFTGCDQRKQANAAFLIGCYMVIYLGRTPEEAYGILIFGDTSYIPFRDAAYGSCSFYITLLDCFHAVKKAMQYGFFNFNTFNLHEYEHYEKAENGDLNWIIPDQFLAFCGPHSRSRLESGYHQHCPETYIPYFKSHNVTTIIRLNKRMYDAKRFTDAGFDHHDLFFADGSTPTESIVKEFLDICENAEGAIAVHCKAGLGRTGTLISCYLMKHYRMTAAESIAWVRICRPGSVIGPQQQFLVICILLLLECSRKQASLWLEGDCFRQKLRGQENGPHRTAFSKLLSGVDDISINGVENEDKQEPELFSDDEEVSGVTQGDRLRALKSRRQSKAHAIPLAVKPGETEDIFCQHKMAKLHPSPLPVASQLLFGAFTAPETPRWLDSLHLKDQNSFALSRNL
;
A
#
# COMPACT_ATOMS: atom_id res chain seq x y z
N MET A 1 10.94 -8.37 1.77
CA MET A 1 11.23 -9.45 0.77
C MET A 1 11.69 -8.95 -0.59
N VAL A 2 10.94 -8.08 -1.29
CA VAL A 2 11.31 -7.57 -2.63
C VAL A 2 12.73 -6.97 -2.64
N TYR A 3 13.08 -6.16 -1.63
CA TYR A 3 14.41 -5.60 -1.46
C TYR A 3 15.52 -6.68 -1.42
N ARG A 4 15.37 -7.68 -0.55
CA ARG A 4 16.32 -8.80 -0.43
C ARG A 4 16.49 -9.55 -1.76
N TYR A 5 15.39 -9.78 -2.48
CA TYR A 5 15.45 -10.42 -3.80
C TYR A 5 16.24 -9.58 -4.80
N CYS A 6 15.96 -8.28 -4.90
CA CYS A 6 16.67 -7.40 -5.81
C CYS A 6 18.16 -7.31 -5.47
N CYS A 7 18.50 -7.18 -4.19
CA CYS A 7 19.90 -7.23 -3.72
C CYS A 7 20.58 -8.55 -4.10
N LYS A 8 19.87 -9.68 -3.98
CA LYS A 8 20.39 -11.00 -4.35
C LYS A 8 20.66 -11.12 -5.85
N ILE A 9 19.78 -10.61 -6.71
CA ILE A 9 20.00 -10.60 -8.16
C ILE A 9 21.16 -9.68 -8.53
N ASN A 10 21.19 -8.44 -8.00
CA ASN A 10 22.28 -7.50 -8.23
C ASN A 10 23.63 -8.06 -7.80
N LYS A 11 23.70 -8.72 -6.64
CA LYS A 11 24.93 -9.38 -6.16
C LYS A 11 25.37 -10.51 -7.09
N LYS A 12 24.44 -11.31 -7.62
CA LYS A 12 24.77 -12.38 -8.58
C LYS A 12 25.25 -11.84 -9.91
N LEU A 13 24.61 -10.78 -10.43
CA LEU A 13 25.00 -10.13 -11.69
C LEU A 13 26.39 -9.47 -11.60
N LYS A 14 26.75 -8.90 -10.44
CA LYS A 14 28.07 -8.30 -10.20
C LYS A 14 29.17 -9.31 -9.87
N SER A 15 28.83 -10.58 -9.63
CA SER A 15 29.78 -11.59 -9.20
C SER A 15 30.68 -12.03 -10.36
N ILE A 16 32.00 -11.88 -10.21
CA ILE A 16 33.00 -12.29 -11.23
C ILE A 16 32.84 -13.78 -11.58
N THR A 17 32.52 -14.62 -10.60
CA THR A 17 32.28 -16.07 -10.79
C THR A 17 31.09 -16.39 -11.72
N MET A 18 30.24 -15.42 -12.02
CA MET A 18 29.04 -15.56 -12.86
C MET A 18 29.08 -14.68 -14.13
N MET A 19 30.16 -13.95 -14.41
CA MET A 19 30.26 -12.90 -15.45
C MET A 19 29.86 -13.36 -16.88
N ARG A 20 29.97 -14.65 -17.20
CA ARG A 20 29.59 -15.23 -18.50
C ARG A 20 28.53 -16.34 -18.38
N LYS A 21 27.90 -16.47 -17.21
CA LYS A 21 26.90 -17.50 -16.94
C LYS A 21 25.51 -16.90 -17.01
N LYS A 22 24.57 -17.63 -17.61
CA LYS A 22 23.15 -17.28 -17.55
C LYS A 22 22.65 -17.52 -16.13
N ILE A 23 22.04 -16.51 -15.52
CA ILE A 23 21.40 -16.64 -14.21
C ILE A 23 19.97 -17.11 -14.43
N ILE A 24 19.63 -18.25 -13.82
CA ILE A 24 18.28 -18.83 -13.91
C ILE A 24 17.60 -18.68 -12.55
N HIS A 25 16.52 -17.91 -12.52
CA HIS A 25 15.60 -17.89 -11.40
C HIS A 25 14.52 -18.95 -11.65
N PHE A 26 14.41 -19.92 -10.74
CA PHE A 26 13.45 -21.00 -10.84
C PHE A 26 12.64 -21.15 -9.55
N THR A 27 11.53 -21.86 -9.65
CA THR A 27 10.58 -22.18 -8.57
C THR A 27 10.06 -23.60 -8.77
N GLY A 28 9.50 -24.19 -7.73
CA GLY A 28 8.86 -25.52 -7.83
C GLY A 28 7.49 -25.49 -8.53
N CYS A 29 6.79 -26.63 -8.50
CA CYS A 29 5.47 -26.80 -9.10
C CYS A 29 4.30 -26.17 -8.33
N ASP A 30 4.51 -25.69 -7.10
CA ASP A 30 3.47 -25.02 -6.33
C ASP A 30 3.10 -23.67 -6.96
N GLN A 31 1.89 -23.57 -7.51
CA GLN A 31 1.38 -22.38 -8.19
C GLN A 31 1.46 -21.10 -7.33
N ARG A 32 1.35 -21.22 -6.00
CA ARG A 32 1.50 -20.09 -5.09
C ARG A 32 2.94 -19.60 -5.03
N LYS A 33 3.91 -20.52 -5.05
CA LYS A 33 5.33 -20.17 -5.14
C LYS A 33 5.67 -19.60 -6.51
N GLN A 34 5.04 -20.11 -7.58
CA GLN A 34 5.19 -19.59 -8.94
C GLN A 34 4.72 -18.13 -9.05
N ALA A 35 3.51 -17.82 -8.58
CA ALA A 35 3.01 -16.45 -8.57
C ALA A 35 3.92 -15.50 -7.76
N ASN A 36 4.38 -15.93 -6.57
CA ASN A 36 5.31 -15.13 -5.77
C ASN A 36 6.69 -14.93 -6.46
N ALA A 37 7.23 -15.97 -7.10
CA ALA A 37 8.48 -15.88 -7.84
C ALA A 37 8.35 -14.93 -9.05
N ALA A 38 7.27 -15.05 -9.81
CA ALA A 38 6.94 -14.17 -10.93
C ALA A 38 6.78 -12.71 -10.47
N PHE A 39 6.09 -12.49 -9.35
CA PHE A 39 5.97 -11.17 -8.73
C PHE A 39 7.35 -10.56 -8.39
N LEU A 40 8.24 -11.33 -7.77
CA LEU A 40 9.57 -10.83 -7.38
C LEU A 40 10.42 -10.43 -8.59
N ILE A 41 10.45 -11.25 -9.64
CA ILE A 41 11.21 -10.91 -10.85
C ILE A 41 10.55 -9.78 -11.64
N GLY A 42 9.22 -9.71 -11.69
CA GLY A 42 8.51 -8.60 -12.33
C GLY A 42 8.75 -7.27 -11.62
N CYS A 43 8.75 -7.26 -10.28
CA CYS A 43 9.17 -6.09 -9.51
C CYS A 43 10.60 -5.67 -9.85
N TYR A 44 11.53 -6.63 -9.98
CA TYR A 44 12.90 -6.33 -10.37
C TYR A 44 12.98 -5.70 -11.77
N MET A 45 12.19 -6.17 -12.73
CA MET A 45 12.09 -5.58 -14.08
C MET A 45 11.59 -4.13 -14.03
N VAL A 46 10.54 -3.86 -13.25
CA VAL A 46 9.98 -2.51 -13.10
C VAL A 46 10.97 -1.56 -12.39
N ILE A 47 11.59 -2.02 -11.31
CA ILE A 47 12.43 -1.19 -10.45
C ILE A 47 13.83 -0.94 -11.04
N TYR A 48 14.51 -1.99 -11.48
CA TYR A 48 15.93 -1.91 -11.90
C TYR A 48 16.13 -1.88 -13.41
N LEU A 49 15.20 -2.44 -14.20
CA LEU A 49 15.34 -2.48 -15.66
C LEU A 49 14.50 -1.41 -16.36
N GLY A 50 13.76 -0.59 -15.62
CA GLY A 50 12.96 0.51 -16.15
C GLY A 50 11.78 0.08 -17.02
N ARG A 51 11.38 -1.21 -16.97
CA ARG A 51 10.25 -1.73 -17.75
C ARG A 51 8.93 -1.14 -17.32
N THR A 52 7.97 -1.04 -18.24
CA THR A 52 6.59 -0.76 -17.86
C THR A 52 5.93 -1.99 -17.20
N PRO A 53 4.88 -1.81 -16.38
CA PRO A 53 4.12 -2.92 -15.81
C PRO A 53 3.64 -3.94 -16.86
N GLU A 54 3.18 -3.46 -18.01
CA GLU A 54 2.65 -4.28 -19.11
C GLU A 54 3.77 -5.07 -19.79
N GLU A 55 4.93 -4.46 -20.02
CA GLU A 55 6.11 -5.15 -20.57
C GLU A 55 6.58 -6.27 -19.64
N ALA A 56 6.70 -5.97 -18.34
CA ALA A 56 7.12 -6.95 -17.34
C ALA A 56 6.12 -8.12 -17.27
N TYR A 57 4.81 -7.81 -17.28
CA TYR A 57 3.77 -8.82 -17.28
C TYR A 57 3.75 -9.66 -18.57
N GLY A 58 3.87 -9.01 -19.73
CA GLY A 58 3.91 -9.67 -21.05
C GLY A 58 5.05 -10.67 -21.18
N ILE A 59 6.23 -10.36 -20.61
CA ILE A 59 7.36 -11.31 -20.56
C ILE A 59 7.04 -12.53 -19.68
N LEU A 60 6.33 -12.34 -18.58
CA LEU A 60 6.03 -13.41 -17.63
C LEU A 60 4.96 -14.39 -18.13
N ILE A 61 4.00 -13.91 -18.93
CA ILE A 61 2.95 -14.75 -19.52
C ILE A 61 3.34 -15.34 -20.87
N PHE A 62 4.55 -15.05 -21.37
CA PHE A 62 5.04 -15.61 -22.62
C PHE A 62 5.03 -17.14 -22.60
N GLY A 63 4.62 -17.76 -23.71
CA GLY A 63 4.52 -19.22 -23.83
C GLY A 63 3.38 -19.84 -23.02
N ASP A 64 2.22 -19.17 -22.97
CA ASP A 64 0.99 -19.64 -22.30
C ASP A 64 1.14 -19.91 -20.79
N THR A 65 2.07 -19.21 -20.14
CA THR A 65 2.25 -19.31 -18.69
C THR A 65 1.12 -18.59 -17.96
N SER A 66 0.39 -19.32 -17.11
CA SER A 66 -0.69 -18.76 -16.29
C SER A 66 -0.32 -18.75 -14.81
N TYR A 67 -0.65 -17.65 -14.12
CA TYR A 67 -0.41 -17.47 -12.69
C TYR A 67 -1.74 -17.30 -11.95
N ILE A 68 -1.87 -17.99 -10.81
CA ILE A 68 -2.99 -17.74 -9.91
C ILE A 68 -2.90 -16.31 -9.34
N PRO A 69 -4.01 -15.56 -9.27
CA PRO A 69 -4.00 -14.23 -8.69
C PRO A 69 -3.96 -14.31 -7.16
N PHE A 70 -3.60 -13.21 -6.49
CA PHE A 70 -3.46 -13.17 -5.04
C PHE A 70 -4.81 -12.97 -4.36
N ARG A 71 -5.12 -13.86 -3.42
CA ARG A 71 -6.29 -13.78 -2.54
C ARG A 71 -6.02 -12.91 -1.30
N ASP A 72 -7.09 -12.63 -0.57
CA ASP A 72 -7.02 -11.94 0.71
C ASP A 72 -6.73 -12.89 1.90
N ALA A 73 -6.75 -12.32 3.11
CA ALA A 73 -6.54 -13.04 4.37
C ALA A 73 -7.83 -13.52 5.05
N ALA A 74 -9.00 -13.39 4.39
CA ALA A 74 -10.25 -13.89 4.96
C ALA A 74 -10.29 -15.42 5.05
N TYR A 75 -11.12 -15.88 5.98
CA TYR A 75 -11.48 -17.29 6.10
C TYR A 75 -12.58 -17.61 5.09
N GLY A 76 -12.49 -18.78 4.44
CA GLY A 76 -13.47 -19.21 3.46
C GLY A 76 -13.15 -18.77 2.03
N SER A 77 -14.20 -18.45 1.27
CA SER A 77 -14.12 -18.08 -0.14
C SER A 77 -13.55 -16.67 -0.33
N CYS A 78 -12.84 -16.48 -1.43
CA CYS A 78 -12.29 -15.19 -1.84
C CYS A 78 -13.09 -14.69 -3.05
N SER A 79 -13.67 -13.50 -2.92
CA SER A 79 -14.56 -12.89 -3.91
C SER A 79 -13.92 -11.76 -4.71
N PHE A 80 -12.67 -11.43 -4.41
CA PHE A 80 -11.87 -10.42 -5.12
C PHE A 80 -10.41 -10.87 -5.16
N TYR A 81 -9.74 -10.67 -6.29
CA TYR A 81 -8.35 -11.07 -6.46
C TYR A 81 -7.56 -9.93 -7.09
N ILE A 82 -6.28 -9.81 -6.72
CA ILE A 82 -5.34 -8.89 -7.37
C ILE A 82 -4.37 -9.70 -8.23
N THR A 83 -4.10 -9.24 -9.44
CA THR A 83 -3.22 -9.90 -10.40
C THR A 83 -1.77 -9.45 -10.25
N LEU A 84 -0.85 -10.09 -10.98
CA LEU A 84 0.54 -9.63 -11.07
C LEU A 84 0.62 -8.23 -11.69
N LEU A 85 -0.21 -7.93 -12.69
CA LEU A 85 -0.23 -6.64 -13.36
C LEU A 85 -0.67 -5.52 -12.40
N ASP A 86 -1.69 -5.75 -11.59
CA ASP A 86 -2.12 -4.80 -10.53
C ASP A 86 -0.97 -4.49 -9.56
N CYS A 87 -0.24 -5.53 -9.15
CA CYS A 87 0.93 -5.38 -8.30
C CYS A 87 2.06 -4.59 -8.97
N PHE A 88 2.31 -4.78 -10.26
CA PHE A 88 3.34 -4.03 -10.99
C PHE A 88 2.96 -2.56 -11.19
N HIS A 89 1.69 -2.27 -11.48
CA HIS A 89 1.18 -0.90 -11.49
C HIS A 89 1.31 -0.23 -10.13
N ALA A 90 0.97 -0.94 -9.05
CA ALA A 90 1.12 -0.43 -7.69
C ALA A 90 2.58 -0.06 -7.37
N VAL A 91 3.53 -0.94 -7.70
CA VAL A 91 4.97 -0.66 -7.51
C VAL A 91 5.43 0.52 -8.38
N LYS A 92 5.00 0.58 -9.64
CA LYS A 92 5.37 1.68 -10.55
C LYS A 92 4.86 3.03 -10.05
N LYS A 93 3.59 3.10 -9.63
CA LYS A 93 3.00 4.32 -9.06
C LYS A 93 3.65 4.70 -7.73
N ALA A 94 3.93 3.73 -6.86
CA ALA A 94 4.65 3.98 -5.62
C ALA A 94 6.05 4.58 -5.84
N MET A 95 6.77 4.16 -6.88
CA MET A 95 8.03 4.79 -7.29
C MET A 95 7.80 6.22 -7.81
N GLN A 96 6.77 6.44 -8.63
CA GLN A 96 6.46 7.75 -9.21
C GLN A 96 6.05 8.79 -8.15
N TYR A 97 5.31 8.36 -7.13
CA TYR A 97 4.86 9.21 -6.02
C TYR A 97 5.85 9.28 -4.86
N GLY A 98 7.00 8.61 -4.97
CA GLY A 98 8.03 8.66 -3.93
C GLY A 98 7.68 7.90 -2.64
N PHE A 99 6.69 7.01 -2.66
CA PHE A 99 6.37 6.15 -1.49
C PHE A 99 7.49 5.17 -1.16
N PHE A 100 8.40 4.99 -2.09
CA PHE A 100 9.39 3.94 -2.00
C PHE A 100 10.61 4.27 -2.83
N ASN A 101 11.75 4.17 -2.18
CA ASN A 101 13.06 4.32 -2.79
C ASN A 101 14.02 3.31 -2.15
N PHE A 102 14.54 2.37 -2.95
CA PHE A 102 15.48 1.37 -2.46
C PHE A 102 16.84 1.92 -2.03
N ASN A 103 17.19 3.15 -2.43
CA ASN A 103 18.44 3.78 -2.00
C ASN A 103 18.38 4.23 -0.55
N THR A 104 17.19 4.55 -0.04
CA THR A 104 16.96 5.01 1.33
C THR A 104 16.21 3.98 2.19
N PHE A 105 15.81 2.85 1.63
CA PHE A 105 15.02 1.83 2.31
C PHE A 105 15.82 1.13 3.43
N ASN A 106 15.40 1.35 4.68
CA ASN A 106 15.98 0.69 5.85
C ASN A 106 15.38 -0.70 6.08
N LEU A 107 16.03 -1.73 5.53
CA LEU A 107 15.60 -3.13 5.68
C LEU A 107 15.55 -3.58 7.15
N HIS A 108 16.53 -3.16 7.96
CA HIS A 108 16.63 -3.61 9.35
C HIS A 108 15.47 -3.08 10.18
N GLU A 109 15.16 -1.79 10.03
CA GLU A 109 14.01 -1.17 10.69
C GLU A 109 12.69 -1.81 10.26
N TYR A 110 12.48 -1.99 8.95
CA TYR A 110 11.27 -2.63 8.43
C TYR A 110 11.06 -4.03 9.04
N GLU A 111 12.10 -4.88 9.03
CA GLU A 111 12.02 -6.25 9.55
C GLU A 111 12.01 -6.33 11.07
N HIS A 112 12.53 -5.30 11.76
CA HIS A 112 12.41 -5.18 13.20
C HIS A 112 10.96 -4.91 13.59
N TYR A 113 10.35 -3.86 13.03
CA TYR A 113 9.04 -3.37 13.44
C TYR A 113 7.85 -4.14 12.85
N GLU A 114 8.03 -4.92 11.78
CA GLU A 114 6.96 -5.82 11.29
C GLU A 114 6.66 -6.99 12.25
N LYS A 115 7.56 -7.24 13.21
CA LYS A 115 7.43 -8.35 14.16
C LYS A 115 6.44 -8.03 15.27
N ALA A 116 5.73 -9.06 15.74
CA ALA A 116 4.72 -8.88 16.78
C ALA A 116 5.36 -8.42 18.09
N GLU A 117 6.52 -8.97 18.44
CA GLU A 117 7.28 -8.59 19.63
C GLU A 117 7.73 -7.12 19.64
N ASN A 118 7.78 -6.45 18.48
CA ASN A 118 8.30 -5.09 18.35
C ASN A 118 7.23 -4.06 17.94
N GLY A 119 5.95 -4.40 18.09
CA GLY A 119 4.83 -3.46 17.88
C GLY A 119 3.95 -3.74 16.66
N ASP A 120 4.38 -4.62 15.74
CA ASP A 120 3.64 -5.00 14.53
C ASP A 120 3.15 -3.78 13.72
N LEU A 121 4.10 -2.96 13.26
CA LEU A 121 3.87 -1.71 12.52
C LEU A 121 4.62 -1.68 11.19
N ASN A 122 4.03 -1.06 10.18
CA ASN A 122 4.63 -0.87 8.86
C ASN A 122 4.21 0.48 8.28
N TRP A 123 5.17 1.19 7.67
CA TRP A 123 4.89 2.35 6.84
C TRP A 123 4.19 1.93 5.54
N ILE A 124 3.08 2.60 5.23
CA ILE A 124 2.38 2.45 3.96
C ILE A 124 2.80 3.56 2.99
N ILE A 125 2.93 4.78 3.50
CA ILE A 125 3.55 5.91 2.83
C ILE A 125 4.60 6.47 3.81
N PRO A 126 5.90 6.50 3.49
CA PRO A 126 6.95 7.01 4.37
C PRO A 126 6.61 8.41 4.86
N ASP A 127 6.85 8.65 6.16
CA ASP A 127 6.64 9.93 6.84
C ASP A 127 5.20 10.49 6.77
N GLN A 128 4.23 9.67 6.33
CA GLN A 128 2.85 10.10 6.18
C GLN A 128 1.84 9.09 6.78
N PHE A 129 1.91 7.81 6.43
CA PHE A 129 0.97 6.80 6.92
C PHE A 129 1.65 5.59 7.53
N LEU A 130 1.38 5.36 8.81
CA LEU A 130 1.82 4.20 9.56
C LEU A 130 0.62 3.32 9.94
N ALA A 131 0.66 2.05 9.56
CA ALA A 131 -0.36 1.07 9.94
C ALA A 131 0.19 0.13 11.02
N PHE A 132 -0.50 0.00 12.15
CA PHE A 132 -0.01 -0.80 13.28
C PHE A 132 -1.11 -1.60 14.00
N CYS A 133 -0.68 -2.56 14.82
CA CYS A 133 -1.59 -3.37 15.65
C CYS A 133 -2.14 -2.55 16.83
N GLY A 134 -3.41 -2.75 17.17
CA GLY A 134 -4.06 -1.98 18.22
C GLY A 134 -3.47 -2.22 19.61
N PRO A 135 -3.01 -1.17 20.32
CA PRO A 135 -2.51 -1.28 21.68
C PRO A 135 -3.57 -1.76 22.66
N HIS A 136 -3.13 -2.22 23.83
CA HIS A 136 -3.95 -2.63 24.96
C HIS A 136 -3.56 -1.87 26.23
N SER A 137 -4.39 -1.94 27.27
CA SER A 137 -4.12 -1.27 28.54
C SER A 137 -2.82 -1.75 29.21
N ARG A 138 -2.38 -2.98 28.95
CA ARG A 138 -1.12 -3.54 29.48
C ARG A 138 -0.40 -4.36 28.42
N SER A 139 0.93 -4.32 28.43
CA SER A 139 1.75 -5.22 27.61
C SER A 139 1.74 -6.63 28.20
N ARG A 140 1.42 -7.64 27.38
CA ARG A 140 1.39 -9.05 27.80
C ARG A 140 1.55 -9.99 26.61
N LEU A 141 2.07 -11.19 26.86
CA LEU A 141 2.07 -12.28 25.89
C LEU A 141 0.76 -13.07 26.08
N GLU A 142 -0.15 -13.00 25.11
CA GLU A 142 -1.43 -13.72 25.15
C GLU A 142 -1.55 -14.64 23.94
N SER A 143 -1.76 -15.94 24.17
CA SER A 143 -1.89 -16.96 23.12
C SER A 143 -0.75 -16.95 22.09
N GLY A 144 0.48 -16.64 22.53
CA GLY A 144 1.67 -16.55 21.67
C GLY A 144 1.75 -15.28 20.81
N TYR A 145 0.93 -14.26 21.08
CA TYR A 145 0.99 -12.96 20.43
C TYR A 145 1.32 -11.85 21.44
N HIS A 146 2.27 -10.99 21.09
CA HIS A 146 2.70 -9.88 21.92
C HIS A 146 1.69 -8.73 21.82
N GLN A 147 1.04 -8.41 22.93
CA GLN A 147 0.22 -7.23 23.08
C GLN A 147 1.06 -6.13 23.71
N HIS A 148 0.95 -4.93 23.16
CA HIS A 148 1.72 -3.76 23.58
C HIS A 148 0.80 -2.68 24.13
N CYS A 149 1.27 -1.94 25.12
CA CYS A 149 0.64 -0.71 25.57
C CYS A 149 1.05 0.49 24.71
N PRO A 150 0.31 1.61 24.76
CA PRO A 150 0.64 2.85 24.04
C PRO A 150 2.11 3.29 24.19
N GLU A 151 2.69 3.19 25.38
CA GLU A 151 4.05 3.65 25.71
C GLU A 151 5.13 2.94 24.90
N THR A 152 4.90 1.71 24.44
CA THR A 152 5.84 1.03 23.54
C THR A 152 5.99 1.78 22.21
N TYR A 153 4.94 2.44 21.74
CA TYR A 153 4.90 3.13 20.45
C TYR A 153 5.36 4.59 20.53
N ILE A 154 5.14 5.25 21.67
CA ILE A 154 5.38 6.70 21.85
C ILE A 154 6.78 7.13 21.42
N PRO A 155 7.90 6.47 21.83
CA PRO A 155 9.23 6.89 21.43
C PRO A 155 9.44 6.86 19.92
N TYR A 156 8.96 5.80 19.26
CA TYR A 156 9.06 5.65 17.81
C TYR A 156 8.19 6.68 17.08
N PHE A 157 6.98 6.94 17.57
CA PHE A 157 6.07 7.91 16.98
C PHE A 157 6.64 9.33 17.05
N LYS A 158 7.21 9.72 18.20
CA LYS A 158 7.87 11.02 18.35
C LYS A 158 9.09 11.17 17.44
N SER A 159 9.92 10.13 17.31
CA SER A 159 11.12 10.21 16.48
C SER A 159 10.83 10.24 14.98
N HIS A 160 9.62 9.86 14.56
CA HIS A 160 9.19 9.84 13.15
C HIS A 160 8.07 10.85 12.86
N ASN A 161 8.00 11.93 13.63
CA ASN A 161 7.06 13.03 13.41
C ASN A 161 5.59 12.59 13.26
N VAL A 162 5.18 11.56 13.99
CA VAL A 162 3.76 11.20 14.08
C VAL A 162 3.07 12.23 14.96
N THR A 163 2.02 12.85 14.45
CA THR A 163 1.23 13.85 15.17
C THR A 163 -0.15 13.32 15.53
N THR A 164 -0.70 12.46 14.68
CA THR A 164 -2.12 12.07 14.73
C THR A 164 -2.27 10.55 14.80
N ILE A 165 -3.13 10.08 15.69
CA ILE A 165 -3.43 8.66 15.89
C ILE A 165 -4.92 8.43 15.67
N ILE A 166 -5.27 7.48 14.80
CA ILE A 166 -6.66 7.16 14.49
C ILE A 166 -6.96 5.72 14.90
N ARG A 167 -7.90 5.55 15.83
CA ARG A 167 -8.38 4.26 16.35
C ARG A 167 -9.69 3.86 15.68
N LEU A 168 -9.72 2.65 15.11
CA LEU A 168 -10.88 2.14 14.35
C LEU A 168 -11.64 1.00 15.05
N ASN A 169 -11.27 0.65 16.29
CA ASN A 169 -11.81 -0.50 17.03
C ASN A 169 -12.34 -0.13 18.41
N LYS A 170 -13.07 -1.07 19.05
CA LYS A 170 -13.54 -0.95 20.44
C LYS A 170 -12.36 -0.52 21.34
N ARG A 171 -12.62 0.33 22.33
CA ARG A 171 -11.60 0.95 23.19
C ARG A 171 -10.90 -0.11 24.04
N MET A 172 -9.66 -0.45 23.71
CA MET A 172 -8.83 -1.41 24.45
C MET A 172 -7.80 -0.74 25.39
N TYR A 173 -7.70 0.59 25.32
CA TYR A 173 -6.81 1.44 26.10
C TYR A 173 -7.43 2.84 26.20
N ASP A 174 -7.02 3.63 27.19
CA ASP A 174 -7.44 5.03 27.32
C ASP A 174 -6.66 5.92 26.34
N ALA A 175 -7.38 6.70 25.53
CA ALA A 175 -6.80 7.66 24.57
C ALA A 175 -5.88 8.67 25.26
N LYS A 176 -6.13 8.97 26.55
CA LYS A 176 -5.29 9.87 27.36
C LYS A 176 -3.81 9.52 27.33
N ARG A 177 -3.48 8.23 27.23
CA ARG A 177 -2.08 7.77 27.19
C ARG A 177 -1.31 8.28 25.96
N PHE A 178 -2.01 8.61 24.87
CA PHE A 178 -1.42 9.26 23.72
C PHE A 178 -1.57 10.79 23.78
N THR A 179 -2.72 11.32 24.20
CA THR A 179 -2.90 12.78 24.27
C THR A 179 -1.98 13.44 25.31
N ASP A 180 -1.75 12.79 26.44
CA ASP A 180 -0.82 13.25 27.49
C ASP A 180 0.64 13.25 26.97
N ALA A 181 0.93 12.46 25.94
CA ALA A 181 2.23 12.43 25.28
C ALA A 181 2.36 13.44 24.13
N GLY A 182 1.29 14.21 23.83
CA GLY A 182 1.27 15.25 22.80
C GLY A 182 0.78 14.80 21.42
N PHE A 183 0.08 13.67 21.31
CA PHE A 183 -0.53 13.23 20.06
C PHE A 183 -2.00 13.63 19.99
N ASP A 184 -2.45 14.00 18.80
CA ASP A 184 -3.87 14.15 18.50
C ASP A 184 -4.50 12.75 18.29
N HIS A 185 -5.64 12.47 18.95
CA HIS A 185 -6.22 11.12 18.99
C HIS A 185 -7.69 11.14 18.59
N HIS A 186 -8.02 10.35 17.57
CA HIS A 186 -9.37 10.26 16.98
C HIS A 186 -9.94 8.86 17.06
N ASP A 187 -11.22 8.76 17.42
CA ASP A 187 -11.99 7.51 17.44
C ASP A 187 -12.95 7.45 16.23
N LEU A 188 -12.61 6.67 15.21
CA LEU A 188 -13.46 6.42 14.04
C LEU A 188 -13.93 4.95 14.02
N PHE A 189 -14.75 4.59 15.00
CA PHE A 189 -15.15 3.20 15.22
C PHE A 189 -16.08 2.67 14.11
N PHE A 190 -15.79 1.46 13.64
CA PHE A 190 -16.75 0.60 12.94
C PHE A 190 -16.44 -0.88 13.18
N ALA A 191 -17.46 -1.73 13.01
CA ALA A 191 -17.43 -3.15 13.38
C ALA A 191 -16.30 -3.95 12.71
N ASP A 192 -15.82 -5.00 13.38
CA ASP A 192 -14.74 -5.86 12.86
C ASP A 192 -15.24 -6.65 11.64
N GLY A 193 -14.50 -6.60 10.53
CA GLY A 193 -14.89 -7.25 9.28
C GLY A 193 -15.99 -6.53 8.46
N SER A 194 -16.56 -5.42 8.95
CA SER A 194 -17.48 -4.59 8.18
C SER A 194 -16.77 -3.56 7.30
N THR A 195 -17.54 -2.74 6.60
CA THR A 195 -17.09 -1.62 5.76
C THR A 195 -17.43 -0.28 6.43
N PRO A 196 -16.58 0.76 6.29
CA PRO A 196 -16.89 2.07 6.85
C PRO A 196 -18.06 2.72 6.11
N THR A 197 -18.78 3.62 6.79
CA THR A 197 -19.78 4.49 6.16
C THR A 197 -19.12 5.63 5.40
N GLU A 198 -19.86 6.30 4.51
CA GLU A 198 -19.35 7.49 3.82
C GLU A 198 -18.94 8.61 4.78
N SER A 199 -19.67 8.77 5.89
CA SER A 199 -19.31 9.75 6.94
C SER A 199 -17.96 9.46 7.56
N ILE A 200 -17.68 8.21 7.94
CA ILE A 200 -16.39 7.78 8.50
C ILE A 200 -15.26 8.00 7.48
N VAL A 201 -15.50 7.70 6.20
CA VAL A 201 -14.51 7.93 5.15
C VAL A 201 -14.20 9.41 5.00
N LYS A 202 -15.23 10.26 4.97
CA LYS A 202 -15.07 11.71 4.85
C LYS A 202 -14.31 12.27 6.04
N GLU A 203 -14.72 11.92 7.26
CA GLU A 203 -14.06 12.37 8.49
C GLU A 203 -12.60 11.90 8.57
N PHE A 204 -12.33 10.64 8.18
CA PHE A 204 -10.95 10.14 8.08
C PHE A 204 -10.11 10.96 7.11
N LEU A 205 -10.63 11.27 5.92
CA LEU A 205 -9.92 12.08 4.92
C LEU A 205 -9.70 13.51 5.42
N ASP A 206 -10.72 14.12 6.03
CA ASP A 206 -10.65 15.47 6.60
C ASP A 206 -9.56 15.53 7.70
N ILE A 207 -9.50 14.55 8.61
CA ILE A 207 -8.42 14.47 9.63
C ILE A 207 -7.05 14.33 8.96
N CYS A 208 -6.93 13.44 7.97
CA CYS A 208 -5.65 13.18 7.30
C CYS A 208 -5.13 14.38 6.49
N GLU A 209 -6.04 15.16 5.90
CA GLU A 209 -5.71 16.35 5.10
C GLU A 209 -5.28 17.54 5.96
N ASN A 210 -5.70 17.58 7.22
CA ASN A 210 -5.35 18.64 8.18
C ASN A 210 -4.24 18.24 9.17
N ALA A 211 -3.72 17.02 9.10
CA ALA A 211 -2.62 16.59 9.96
C ALA A 211 -1.29 17.26 9.59
N GLU A 212 -0.59 17.81 10.58
CA GLU A 212 0.70 18.49 10.38
C GLU A 212 1.88 17.53 10.17
N GLY A 213 1.75 16.27 10.59
CA GLY A 213 2.78 15.24 10.47
C GLY A 213 2.22 13.88 10.07
N ALA A 214 2.97 12.83 10.41
CA ALA A 214 2.58 11.47 10.08
C ALA A 214 1.36 11.00 10.89
N ILE A 215 0.55 10.15 10.27
CA ILE A 215 -0.70 9.63 10.83
C ILE A 215 -0.52 8.14 11.10
N ALA A 216 -0.72 7.74 12.35
CA ALA A 216 -0.69 6.34 12.77
C ALA A 216 -2.11 5.79 12.92
N VAL A 217 -2.49 4.84 12.06
CA VAL A 217 -3.83 4.27 12.01
C VAL A 217 -3.81 2.84 12.52
N HIS A 218 -4.74 2.49 13.41
CA HIS A 218 -4.86 1.11 13.89
C HIS A 218 -6.31 0.64 14.03
N CYS A 219 -6.48 -0.67 13.98
CA CYS A 219 -7.69 -1.35 14.42
C CYS A 219 -7.30 -2.43 15.43
N LYS A 220 -7.88 -3.63 15.38
CA LYS A 220 -7.43 -4.76 16.21
C LYS A 220 -6.09 -5.32 15.73
N ALA A 221 -5.99 -5.74 14.47
CA ALA A 221 -4.75 -6.29 13.88
C ALA A 221 -4.00 -5.28 12.98
N GLY A 222 -4.59 -4.11 12.71
CA GLY A 222 -4.04 -3.13 11.77
C GLY A 222 -4.04 -3.60 10.32
N LEU A 223 -5.02 -4.41 9.89
CA LEU A 223 -5.04 -5.02 8.55
C LEU A 223 -6.29 -4.65 7.75
N GLY A 224 -7.48 -5.11 8.17
CA GLY A 224 -8.73 -4.90 7.43
C GLY A 224 -9.14 -3.42 7.42
N ARG A 225 -9.82 -2.97 8.48
CA ARG A 225 -10.30 -1.59 8.66
C ARG A 225 -9.24 -0.52 8.36
N THR A 226 -8.04 -0.70 8.93
CA THR A 226 -6.88 0.18 8.73
C THR A 226 -6.48 0.27 7.26
N GLY A 227 -6.31 -0.88 6.59
CA GLY A 227 -5.95 -0.90 5.18
C GLY A 227 -7.03 -0.29 4.28
N THR A 228 -8.30 -0.46 4.63
CA THR A 228 -9.44 0.10 3.88
C THR A 228 -9.40 1.63 3.87
N LEU A 229 -9.29 2.28 5.04
CA LEU A 229 -9.28 3.75 5.10
C LEU A 229 -8.00 4.35 4.48
N ILE A 230 -6.83 3.76 4.72
CA ILE A 230 -5.60 4.20 4.04
C ILE A 230 -5.71 4.03 2.52
N SER A 231 -6.39 2.97 2.04
CA SER A 231 -6.66 2.80 0.61
C SER A 231 -7.59 3.87 0.05
N CYS A 232 -8.60 4.33 0.80
CA CYS A 232 -9.42 5.48 0.40
C CYS A 232 -8.57 6.74 0.16
N TYR A 233 -7.60 7.02 1.04
CA TYR A 233 -6.66 8.11 0.86
C TYR A 233 -5.79 7.93 -0.40
N LEU A 234 -5.22 6.75 -0.60
CA LEU A 234 -4.43 6.42 -1.80
C LEU A 234 -5.22 6.62 -3.09
N MET A 235 -6.48 6.17 -3.13
CA MET A 235 -7.34 6.35 -4.30
C MET A 235 -7.67 7.82 -4.54
N LYS A 236 -8.02 8.59 -3.49
CA LYS A 236 -8.38 10.01 -3.60
C LYS A 236 -7.21 10.87 -4.06
N HIS A 237 -6.06 10.76 -3.41
CA HIS A 237 -4.95 11.70 -3.61
C HIS A 237 -3.96 11.24 -4.71
N TYR A 238 -3.85 9.93 -4.94
CA TYR A 238 -2.85 9.37 -5.85
C TYR A 238 -3.45 8.63 -7.05
N ARG A 239 -4.78 8.67 -7.21
CA ARG A 239 -5.50 8.09 -8.37
C ARG A 239 -5.07 6.65 -8.65
N MET A 240 -4.82 5.91 -7.58
CA MET A 240 -4.61 4.47 -7.65
C MET A 240 -5.97 3.80 -7.82
N THR A 241 -6.03 2.71 -8.59
CA THR A 241 -7.23 1.88 -8.62
C THR A 241 -7.41 1.17 -7.27
N ALA A 242 -8.59 0.61 -7.02
CA ALA A 242 -8.81 -0.22 -5.83
C ALA A 242 -7.82 -1.40 -5.80
N ALA A 243 -7.61 -2.08 -6.93
CA ALA A 243 -6.69 -3.21 -7.02
C ALA A 243 -5.23 -2.81 -6.76
N GLU A 244 -4.77 -1.70 -7.35
CA GLU A 244 -3.42 -1.16 -7.13
C GLU A 244 -3.20 -0.73 -5.68
N SER A 245 -4.19 -0.05 -5.08
CA SER A 245 -4.12 0.40 -3.68
C SER A 245 -4.03 -0.80 -2.73
N ILE A 246 -4.90 -1.80 -2.91
CA ILE A 246 -4.86 -3.04 -2.14
C ILE A 246 -3.51 -3.75 -2.32
N ALA A 247 -2.99 -3.82 -3.55
CA ALA A 247 -1.71 -4.42 -3.82
C ALA A 247 -0.57 -3.68 -3.09
N TRP A 248 -0.53 -2.34 -3.15
CA TRP A 248 0.48 -1.54 -2.45
C TRP A 248 0.43 -1.73 -0.93
N VAL A 249 -0.75 -1.58 -0.32
CA VAL A 249 -0.90 -1.77 1.13
C VAL A 249 -0.52 -3.20 1.54
N ARG A 250 -0.78 -4.22 0.71
CA ARG A 250 -0.35 -5.61 0.98
C ARG A 250 1.14 -5.84 0.79
N ILE A 251 1.79 -5.12 -0.12
CA ILE A 251 3.26 -5.16 -0.28
C ILE A 251 3.94 -4.60 0.96
N CYS A 252 3.44 -3.48 1.50
CA CYS A 252 3.95 -2.87 2.74
C CYS A 252 3.54 -3.63 4.01
N ARG A 253 2.30 -4.15 4.05
CA ARG A 253 1.73 -4.82 5.21
C ARG A 253 0.83 -5.99 4.79
N PRO A 254 1.39 -7.22 4.68
CA PRO A 254 0.67 -8.37 4.16
C PRO A 254 -0.61 -8.71 4.92
N GLY A 255 -1.69 -8.95 4.17
CA GLY A 255 -3.01 -9.31 4.71
C GLY A 255 -3.96 -8.13 4.92
N SER A 256 -3.56 -6.92 4.55
CA SER A 256 -4.42 -5.72 4.60
C SER A 256 -5.58 -5.78 3.60
N VAL A 257 -6.70 -5.13 3.97
CA VAL A 257 -8.00 -5.14 3.27
C VAL A 257 -8.59 -6.55 3.11
N ILE A 258 -9.68 -6.84 3.83
CA ILE A 258 -10.15 -8.21 4.04
C ILE A 258 -11.64 -8.36 3.70
N GLY A 259 -11.97 -9.42 2.98
CA GLY A 259 -13.34 -9.82 2.70
C GLY A 259 -14.14 -8.71 1.99
N PRO A 260 -15.34 -8.35 2.47
CA PRO A 260 -16.22 -7.35 1.87
C PRO A 260 -15.60 -5.96 1.66
N GLN A 261 -14.53 -5.65 2.41
CA GLN A 261 -13.81 -4.38 2.28
C GLN A 261 -13.16 -4.20 0.90
N GLN A 262 -12.84 -5.30 0.21
CA GLN A 262 -12.29 -5.23 -1.15
C GLN A 262 -13.35 -4.73 -2.14
N GLN A 263 -14.56 -5.27 -2.07
CA GLN A 263 -15.71 -4.81 -2.88
C GLN A 263 -16.07 -3.37 -2.56
N PHE A 264 -16.04 -3.01 -1.28
CA PHE A 264 -16.26 -1.62 -0.87
C PHE A 264 -15.31 -0.65 -1.57
N LEU A 265 -14.00 -0.95 -1.64
CA LEU A 265 -13.05 -0.06 -2.33
C LEU A 265 -13.32 0.05 -3.83
N VAL A 266 -13.76 -1.04 -4.47
CA VAL A 266 -14.15 -1.05 -5.90
C VAL A 266 -15.39 -0.19 -6.15
N ILE A 267 -16.33 -0.12 -5.20
CA ILE A 267 -17.51 0.75 -5.30
C ILE A 267 -17.13 2.19 -4.94
N CYS A 268 -16.34 2.39 -3.88
CA CYS A 268 -15.94 3.68 -3.36
C CYS A 268 -15.17 4.50 -4.40
N ILE A 269 -14.30 3.88 -5.21
CA ILE A 269 -13.59 4.59 -6.28
C ILE A 269 -14.54 5.20 -7.31
N LEU A 270 -15.68 4.54 -7.60
CA LEU A 270 -16.69 5.08 -8.51
C LEU A 270 -17.34 6.33 -7.91
N LEU A 271 -17.72 6.27 -6.63
CA LEU A 271 -18.32 7.41 -5.92
C LEU A 271 -17.36 8.60 -5.77
N LEU A 272 -16.10 8.35 -5.40
CA LEU A 272 -15.08 9.39 -5.23
C LEU A 272 -14.74 10.07 -6.56
N LEU A 273 -14.61 9.30 -7.64
CA LEU A 273 -14.36 9.84 -8.98
C LEU A 273 -15.59 10.58 -9.53
N GLU A 274 -16.79 10.06 -9.30
CA GLU A 274 -18.02 10.71 -9.76
C GLU A 274 -18.28 12.02 -9.02
N CYS A 275 -18.08 12.06 -7.70
CA CYS A 275 -18.19 13.28 -6.91
C CYS A 275 -17.15 14.32 -7.35
N SER A 276 -15.88 13.92 -7.49
CA SER A 276 -14.81 14.84 -7.93
C SER A 276 -15.04 15.37 -9.35
N ARG A 277 -15.51 14.52 -10.27
CA ARG A 277 -15.83 14.94 -11.65
C ARG A 277 -17.06 15.86 -11.70
N LYS A 278 -18.13 15.54 -10.97
CA LYS A 278 -19.32 16.39 -10.89
C LYS A 278 -19.01 17.73 -10.24
N GLN A 279 -18.24 17.76 -9.16
CA GLN A 279 -17.81 18.99 -8.51
C GLN A 279 -16.97 19.86 -9.45
N ALA A 280 -15.96 19.29 -10.13
CA ALA A 280 -15.16 20.01 -11.12
C ALA A 280 -16.00 20.50 -12.31
N SER A 281 -16.95 19.69 -12.81
CA SER A 281 -17.90 20.09 -13.86
C SER A 281 -18.80 21.23 -13.41
N LEU A 282 -19.40 21.14 -12.21
CA LEU A 282 -20.27 22.16 -11.65
C LEU A 282 -19.53 23.46 -11.35
N TRP A 283 -18.28 23.39 -10.92
CA TRP A 283 -17.43 24.57 -10.78
C TRP A 283 -17.16 25.24 -12.13
N LEU A 284 -16.79 24.45 -13.15
CA LEU A 284 -16.58 24.94 -14.51
C LEU A 284 -17.87 25.53 -15.12
N GLU A 285 -19.01 24.87 -14.92
CA GLU A 285 -20.33 25.36 -15.36
C GLU A 285 -20.71 26.65 -14.62
N GLY A 286 -20.46 26.71 -13.30
CA GLY A 286 -20.66 27.91 -12.49
C GLY A 286 -19.76 29.08 -12.91
N ASP A 287 -18.49 28.80 -13.26
CA ASP A 287 -17.56 29.80 -13.80
C ASP A 287 -18.02 30.29 -15.17
N CYS A 288 -18.44 29.40 -16.07
CA CYS A 288 -19.03 29.75 -17.36
C CYS A 288 -20.31 30.60 -17.18
N PHE A 289 -21.16 30.24 -16.22
CA PHE A 289 -22.38 30.99 -15.91
C PHE A 289 -22.07 32.40 -15.42
N ARG A 290 -21.12 32.55 -14.48
CA ARG A 290 -20.66 33.85 -13.98
C ARG A 290 -19.99 34.70 -15.09
N GLN A 291 -19.24 34.09 -16.00
CA GLN A 291 -18.66 34.79 -17.16
C GLN A 291 -19.74 35.26 -18.15
N LYS A 292 -20.77 34.45 -18.43
CA LYS A 292 -21.90 34.87 -19.28
C LYS A 292 -22.66 36.04 -18.67
N LEU A 293 -22.85 36.05 -17.35
CA LEU A 293 -23.46 37.18 -16.64
C LEU A 293 -22.61 38.45 -16.76
N ARG A 294 -21.28 38.35 -16.59
CA ARG A 294 -20.35 39.49 -16.78
C ARG A 294 -20.29 39.97 -18.24
N GLY A 295 -20.48 39.08 -19.22
CA GLY A 295 -20.61 39.44 -20.63
C GLY A 295 -21.94 40.13 -20.99
N GLN A 296 -22.99 39.96 -20.15
CA GLN A 296 -24.29 40.62 -20.28
C GLN A 296 -24.39 41.93 -19.47
N GLU A 297 -23.40 42.28 -18.65
CA GLU A 297 -23.37 43.54 -17.86
C GLU A 297 -23.20 44.81 -18.72
N ASN A 298 -23.04 44.69 -20.04
CA ASN A 298 -23.05 45.84 -20.97
C ASN A 298 -24.45 46.19 -21.51
N GLY A 299 -25.54 45.65 -20.91
CA GLY A 299 -26.92 45.94 -21.31
C GLY A 299 -27.81 46.41 -20.13
N PRO A 300 -28.95 47.06 -20.41
CA PRO A 300 -29.75 47.84 -19.43
C PRO A 300 -30.49 47.01 -18.35
N HIS A 301 -30.18 45.73 -18.18
CA HIS A 301 -30.92 44.80 -17.31
C HIS A 301 -30.43 44.70 -15.85
N ARG A 302 -29.40 45.47 -15.45
CA ARG A 302 -28.83 45.45 -14.08
C ARG A 302 -29.88 45.76 -12.99
N THR A 303 -30.86 46.61 -13.29
CA THR A 303 -31.86 47.05 -12.32
C THR A 303 -32.88 45.96 -11.97
N ALA A 304 -33.23 45.08 -12.93
CA ALA A 304 -34.21 44.02 -12.72
C ALA A 304 -33.66 42.86 -11.87
N PHE A 305 -32.36 42.55 -11.98
CA PHE A 305 -31.74 41.45 -11.25
C PHE A 305 -31.38 41.82 -9.80
N SER A 306 -30.99 43.08 -9.54
CA SER A 306 -30.74 43.56 -8.16
C SER A 306 -32.00 43.50 -7.27
N LYS A 307 -33.19 43.70 -7.86
CA LYS A 307 -34.49 43.56 -7.18
C LYS A 307 -34.87 42.12 -6.84
N LEU A 308 -34.34 41.15 -7.58
CA LEU A 308 -34.60 39.72 -7.33
C LEU A 308 -33.69 39.18 -6.22
N LEU A 309 -32.44 39.63 -6.16
CA LEU A 309 -31.50 39.24 -5.10
C LEU A 309 -31.85 39.87 -3.75
N SER A 310 -32.35 41.11 -3.72
CA SER A 310 -32.81 41.74 -2.47
C SER A 310 -34.10 41.14 -1.90
N GLY A 311 -34.78 40.25 -2.65
CA GLY A 311 -35.99 39.57 -2.19
C GLY A 311 -35.74 38.19 -1.54
N VAL A 312 -34.49 37.73 -1.48
CA VAL A 312 -34.13 36.41 -0.93
C VAL A 312 -33.63 36.51 0.52
N ASP A 313 -33.34 37.72 1.02
CA ASP A 313 -32.88 37.94 2.40
C ASP A 313 -34.01 37.87 3.45
N ASP A 314 -35.28 37.75 3.04
CA ASP A 314 -36.46 37.73 3.93
C ASP A 314 -37.08 36.33 4.17
N ILE A 315 -36.32 35.25 3.96
CA ILE A 315 -36.75 33.90 4.40
C ILE A 315 -36.19 33.61 5.79
N SER A 316 -36.86 34.16 6.80
CA SER A 316 -36.74 33.68 8.18
C SER A 316 -37.35 32.27 8.29
N ILE A 317 -36.50 31.25 8.48
CA ILE A 317 -36.97 29.95 8.95
C ILE A 317 -37.32 30.12 10.43
N ASN A 318 -38.61 30.27 10.71
CA ASN A 318 -39.14 30.19 12.06
C ASN A 318 -38.82 28.80 12.64
N GLY A 319 -38.13 28.81 13.78
CA GLY A 319 -37.84 27.63 14.57
C GLY A 319 -39.14 26.91 14.95
N VAL A 320 -39.22 25.64 14.60
CA VAL A 320 -40.19 24.72 15.16
C VAL A 320 -39.59 24.19 16.45
N GLU A 321 -40.18 24.57 17.57
CA GLU A 321 -39.96 23.95 18.87
C GLU A 321 -40.24 22.44 18.75
N ASN A 322 -39.22 21.62 19.01
CA ASN A 322 -39.42 20.20 19.27
C ASN A 322 -39.05 19.95 20.73
N GLU A 323 -40.07 19.53 21.47
CA GLU A 323 -40.00 19.12 22.86
C GLU A 323 -38.93 18.05 23.09
N ASP A 324 -38.19 18.23 24.18
CA ASP A 324 -37.30 17.25 24.80
C ASP A 324 -37.98 15.88 24.89
N LYS A 325 -37.50 14.93 24.08
CA LYS A 325 -37.72 13.50 24.32
C LYS A 325 -36.36 12.84 24.46
N GLN A 326 -36.13 12.38 25.68
CA GLN A 326 -35.03 11.52 26.12
C GLN A 326 -34.63 10.52 25.03
N GLU A 327 -33.36 10.57 24.64
CA GLU A 327 -32.74 9.51 23.84
C GLU A 327 -32.81 8.19 24.63
N PRO A 328 -33.34 7.10 24.05
CA PRO A 328 -33.08 5.78 24.59
C PRO A 328 -31.64 5.41 24.22
N GLU A 329 -30.75 5.41 25.20
CA GLU A 329 -29.62 4.49 25.21
C GLU A 329 -30.15 3.10 24.85
N LEU A 330 -29.64 2.47 23.78
CA LEU A 330 -29.66 1.01 23.56
C LEU A 330 -28.93 0.66 22.25
N PHE A 331 -27.60 0.77 22.28
CA PHE A 331 -26.74 -0.26 21.71
C PHE A 331 -25.76 -0.70 22.80
N SER A 332 -26.33 -1.23 23.88
CA SER A 332 -25.64 -2.08 24.84
C SER A 332 -25.34 -3.39 24.12
N ASP A 333 -24.17 -3.44 23.47
CA ASP A 333 -23.59 -4.65 22.89
C ASP A 333 -22.90 -5.48 24.00
N ASP A 334 -23.55 -5.60 25.17
CA ASP A 334 -23.11 -6.40 26.32
C ASP A 334 -23.46 -7.89 26.17
N GLU A 335 -24.00 -8.30 25.01
CA GLU A 335 -24.22 -9.71 24.67
C GLU A 335 -23.57 -10.11 23.33
N GLU A 336 -22.25 -9.95 23.20
CA GLU A 336 -21.47 -10.88 22.38
C GLU A 336 -20.57 -11.74 23.28
N VAL A 337 -21.18 -12.83 23.71
CA VAL A 337 -20.57 -14.10 24.13
C VAL A 337 -19.22 -14.31 23.47
N SER A 338 -18.14 -14.28 24.25
CA SER A 338 -16.86 -15.03 24.16
C SER A 338 -16.40 -15.61 22.79
N GLY A 339 -16.66 -14.91 21.69
CA GLY A 339 -16.43 -15.36 20.32
C GLY A 339 -15.14 -14.82 19.73
N VAL A 340 -14.41 -15.66 18.99
CA VAL A 340 -13.15 -15.28 18.34
C VAL A 340 -13.43 -14.37 17.14
N THR A 341 -13.02 -13.09 17.21
CA THR A 341 -13.25 -12.08 16.15
C THR A 341 -12.31 -12.27 14.95
N GLN A 342 -12.60 -11.63 13.81
CA GLN A 342 -11.71 -11.66 12.65
C GLN A 342 -10.29 -11.16 13.00
N GLY A 343 -10.20 -10.07 13.78
CA GLY A 343 -8.94 -9.53 14.29
C GLY A 343 -8.15 -10.51 15.17
N ASP A 344 -8.80 -11.32 16.02
CA ASP A 344 -8.11 -12.35 16.82
C ASP A 344 -7.48 -13.41 15.93
N ARG A 345 -8.25 -13.88 14.94
CA ARG A 345 -7.78 -14.89 13.99
C ARG A 345 -6.56 -14.41 13.20
N LEU A 346 -6.52 -13.12 12.83
CA LEU A 346 -5.40 -12.52 12.11
C LEU A 346 -4.13 -12.42 12.97
N ARG A 347 -4.26 -12.05 14.26
CA ARG A 347 -3.14 -12.06 15.21
C ARG A 347 -2.55 -13.46 15.37
N ALA A 348 -3.42 -14.47 15.49
CA ALA A 348 -3.00 -15.88 15.54
C ALA A 348 -2.29 -16.33 14.25
N LEU A 349 -2.78 -15.94 13.07
CA LEU A 349 -2.14 -16.24 11.79
C LEU A 349 -0.74 -15.59 11.69
N LYS A 350 -0.59 -14.35 12.16
CA LYS A 350 0.71 -13.66 12.19
C LYS A 350 1.73 -14.34 13.10
N SER A 351 1.34 -14.70 14.32
CA SER A 351 2.21 -15.43 15.26
C SER A 351 2.74 -16.74 14.64
N ARG A 352 1.88 -17.51 13.95
CA ARG A 352 2.27 -18.75 13.25
C ARG A 352 3.21 -18.54 12.06
N ARG A 353 3.18 -17.37 11.40
CA ARG A 353 4.11 -17.06 10.29
C ARG A 353 5.51 -16.73 10.82
N GLN A 354 5.58 -16.02 11.95
CA GLN A 354 6.85 -15.63 12.57
C GLN A 354 7.59 -16.84 13.17
N SER A 355 6.88 -17.79 13.80
CA SER A 355 7.51 -19.02 14.30
C SER A 355 8.16 -19.87 13.20
N LYS A 356 7.59 -19.89 11.99
CA LYS A 356 8.18 -20.56 10.82
C LYS A 356 9.39 -19.84 10.25
N ALA A 357 9.47 -18.51 10.35
CA ALA A 357 10.64 -17.75 9.93
C ALA A 357 11.85 -18.02 10.84
N HIS A 358 11.62 -18.30 12.13
CA HIS A 358 12.66 -18.72 13.08
C HIS A 358 13.14 -20.16 12.92
N ALA A 359 12.40 -21.01 12.20
CA ALA A 359 12.73 -22.41 11.99
C ALA A 359 13.61 -22.68 10.75
N ILE A 360 14.21 -21.66 10.13
CA ILE A 360 15.19 -21.81 9.05
C ILE A 360 16.58 -21.45 9.58
N PRO A 361 17.39 -22.40 10.04
CA PRO A 361 18.80 -22.15 10.29
C PRO A 361 19.53 -22.01 8.95
N LEU A 362 19.98 -20.81 8.63
CA LEU A 362 21.06 -20.61 7.65
C LEU A 362 22.40 -20.86 8.35
N ALA A 363 22.71 -22.13 8.60
CA ALA A 363 24.04 -22.56 9.00
C ALA A 363 24.38 -23.84 8.25
N VAL A 364 25.05 -23.69 7.11
CA VAL A 364 25.84 -24.77 6.52
C VAL A 364 27.12 -24.83 7.34
N LYS A 365 27.25 -25.83 8.20
CA LYS A 365 28.55 -26.20 8.78
C LYS A 365 29.43 -26.77 7.66
N PRO A 366 30.70 -26.35 7.51
CA PRO A 366 31.60 -26.94 6.54
C PRO A 366 32.16 -28.25 7.10
N GLY A 367 32.00 -29.32 6.35
CA GLY A 367 32.59 -30.64 6.63
C GLY A 367 31.56 -31.69 6.98
N GLU A 368 31.20 -32.50 5.98
CA GLU A 368 30.86 -33.93 6.03
C GLU A 368 30.10 -34.27 4.74
N THR A 369 30.85 -34.72 3.75
CA THR A 369 30.33 -35.45 2.59
C THR A 369 30.10 -36.89 3.01
N GLU A 370 28.84 -37.33 3.09
CA GLU A 370 28.49 -38.73 2.95
C GLU A 370 27.25 -38.91 2.05
N ASP A 371 27.40 -39.85 1.14
CA ASP A 371 26.46 -40.32 0.14
C ASP A 371 25.13 -40.78 0.72
N ILE A 372 24.01 -40.31 0.15
CA ILE A 372 22.77 -41.09 0.13
C ILE A 372 22.23 -41.11 -1.30
N PHE A 373 22.62 -42.17 -2.01
CA PHE A 373 22.00 -42.66 -3.23
C PHE A 373 20.52 -42.98 -2.96
N CYS A 374 19.59 -42.35 -3.68
CA CYS A 374 18.22 -42.85 -3.78
C CYS A 374 18.04 -43.53 -5.15
N GLN A 375 18.03 -44.86 -5.12
CA GLN A 375 17.75 -45.74 -6.26
C GLN A 375 16.36 -45.45 -6.83
N HIS A 376 16.26 -45.23 -8.13
CA HIS A 376 15.05 -45.55 -8.89
C HIS A 376 15.43 -46.39 -10.12
N LYS A 377 14.75 -47.53 -10.22
CA LYS A 377 14.88 -48.59 -11.23
C LYS A 377 14.87 -48.05 -12.65
N MET A 378 15.91 -48.40 -13.41
CA MET A 378 15.90 -48.38 -14.88
C MET A 378 15.17 -49.61 -15.40
N ALA A 379 14.02 -49.41 -16.03
CA ALA A 379 13.44 -50.41 -16.94
C ALA A 379 13.98 -50.15 -18.34
N LYS A 380 14.58 -51.18 -18.94
CA LYS A 380 15.16 -51.20 -20.28
C LYS A 380 14.05 -51.04 -21.35
N LEU A 381 14.25 -50.13 -22.31
CA LEU A 381 13.68 -50.23 -23.65
C LEU A 381 14.73 -49.77 -24.68
N HIS A 382 14.86 -50.58 -25.74
CA HIS A 382 15.83 -50.47 -26.84
C HIS A 382 15.56 -49.26 -27.77
N PRO A 383 16.55 -48.81 -28.56
CA PRO A 383 16.47 -47.58 -29.35
C PRO A 383 15.87 -47.81 -30.75
N SER A 384 15.09 -46.85 -31.23
CA SER A 384 14.79 -46.64 -32.65
C SER A 384 14.67 -45.13 -32.94
N PRO A 385 14.88 -44.69 -34.19
CA PRO A 385 15.52 -43.41 -34.50
C PRO A 385 14.57 -42.21 -34.62
N LEU A 386 15.17 -41.03 -34.53
CA LEU A 386 14.61 -39.67 -34.71
C LEU A 386 13.59 -39.53 -35.85
N PRO A 387 12.74 -38.49 -35.77
CA PRO A 387 12.81 -37.46 -36.81
C PRO A 387 12.94 -36.01 -36.30
N VAL A 388 13.40 -35.22 -37.27
CA VAL A 388 13.87 -33.83 -37.34
C VAL A 388 12.78 -32.75 -37.06
N ALA A 389 13.28 -31.55 -36.73
CA ALA A 389 12.66 -30.21 -36.72
C ALA A 389 11.95 -29.78 -35.40
N SER A 390 12.17 -28.59 -34.85
CA SER A 390 12.42 -27.29 -35.49
C SER A 390 13.33 -26.39 -34.65
N GLN A 391 14.04 -25.48 -35.34
CA GLN A 391 14.95 -24.49 -34.82
C GLN A 391 14.24 -23.51 -33.87
N LEU A 392 14.72 -23.40 -32.63
CA LEU A 392 14.41 -22.30 -31.73
C LEU A 392 15.46 -21.19 -31.89
N LEU A 393 15.11 -20.15 -32.64
CA LEU A 393 15.73 -18.83 -32.55
C LEU A 393 15.10 -18.12 -31.34
N PHE A 394 15.81 -18.06 -30.22
CA PHE A 394 15.46 -17.18 -29.10
C PHE A 394 16.50 -16.08 -28.96
N GLY A 395 16.01 -14.84 -28.96
CA GLY A 395 16.77 -13.61 -28.97
C GLY A 395 17.89 -13.56 -27.92
N ALA A 396 19.09 -13.24 -28.40
CA ALA A 396 20.22 -12.88 -27.58
C ALA A 396 19.92 -11.57 -26.83
N PHE A 397 20.02 -11.61 -25.51
CA PHE A 397 20.14 -10.38 -24.71
C PHE A 397 21.62 -10.00 -24.67
N THR A 398 22.01 -9.02 -25.49
CA THR A 398 23.25 -8.27 -25.32
C THR A 398 23.04 -7.15 -24.29
N ALA A 399 24.04 -6.93 -23.44
CA ALA A 399 24.03 -5.85 -22.46
C ALA A 399 23.97 -4.48 -23.17
N PRO A 400 23.20 -3.49 -22.68
CA PRO A 400 23.31 -2.14 -23.20
C PRO A 400 24.62 -1.50 -22.74
N GLU A 401 25.29 -0.85 -23.68
CA GLU A 401 26.46 -0.01 -23.45
C GLU A 401 26.13 1.12 -22.47
N THR A 402 27.10 1.42 -21.60
CA THR A 402 27.07 2.54 -20.65
C THR A 402 26.94 3.90 -21.36
N PRO A 403 26.03 4.80 -20.96
CA PRO A 403 26.04 6.17 -21.45
C PRO A 403 27.23 6.93 -20.85
N ARG A 404 28.16 7.38 -21.70
CA ARG A 404 29.20 8.35 -21.33
C ARG A 404 28.57 9.73 -21.25
N TRP A 405 28.27 10.19 -20.03
CA TRP A 405 28.03 11.61 -19.75
C TRP A 405 28.81 11.98 -18.49
N LEU A 406 30.10 12.28 -18.68
CA LEU A 406 31.00 13.02 -17.78
C LEU A 406 32.36 12.96 -18.46
N ASP A 407 32.67 13.99 -19.25
CA ASP A 407 34.02 14.47 -19.59
C ASP A 407 33.91 15.51 -20.70
N SER A 408 33.48 16.72 -20.36
CA SER A 408 33.75 17.96 -21.12
C SER A 408 33.29 19.15 -20.31
N LEU A 409 34.01 19.46 -19.23
CA LEU A 409 33.91 20.74 -18.53
C LEU A 409 35.21 20.98 -17.76
N HIS A 410 36.31 21.18 -18.50
CA HIS A 410 37.47 21.98 -18.08
C HIS A 410 38.44 22.15 -19.26
N LEU A 411 38.37 23.31 -19.90
CA LEU A 411 39.50 24.15 -20.36
C LEU A 411 39.02 25.06 -21.50
N LYS A 412 38.68 26.29 -21.14
CA LYS A 412 39.01 27.55 -21.85
C LYS A 412 38.18 28.63 -21.19
N ASP A 413 38.84 29.48 -20.40
CA ASP A 413 38.63 30.92 -20.41
C ASP A 413 39.62 31.57 -19.42
N GLN A 414 40.82 31.84 -19.94
CA GLN A 414 41.66 32.93 -19.49
C GLN A 414 41.70 33.95 -20.63
N ASN A 415 40.99 35.07 -20.47
CA ASN A 415 41.50 36.44 -20.64
C ASN A 415 40.38 37.43 -20.98
N SER A 416 40.27 38.45 -20.11
CA SER A 416 39.96 39.86 -20.43
C SER A 416 38.52 40.15 -20.96
N PHE A 417 37.78 41.18 -20.55
CA PHE A 417 38.11 42.58 -20.29
C PHE A 417 37.05 43.21 -19.37
N ALA A 418 37.45 44.30 -18.72
CA ALA A 418 36.66 45.11 -17.78
C ALA A 418 35.72 46.13 -18.46
N LEU A 419 34.87 46.77 -17.63
CA LEU A 419 34.12 48.04 -17.82
C LEU A 419 32.88 47.91 -18.75
N SER A 420 31.71 48.53 -18.52
CA SER A 420 31.33 49.71 -17.73
C SER A 420 29.81 49.71 -17.44
N ARG A 421 29.44 50.44 -16.40
CA ARG A 421 28.09 50.94 -16.10
C ARG A 421 27.48 51.77 -17.24
N ASN A 422 26.14 51.82 -17.28
CA ASN A 422 25.24 52.93 -17.65
C ASN A 422 24.22 52.57 -18.74
N LEU A 423 22.98 52.28 -18.35
CA LEU A 423 21.79 53.13 -18.50
C LEU A 423 20.54 52.37 -18.05
#